data_AF-A0ABD4X1A5-F1
#
_entry.id   AF-A0ABD4X1A5-F1
#
_cell.length_a   1.000
_cell.length_b   1.000
_cell.length_c   1.000
_cell.angle_alpha   90.00
_cell.angle_beta   90.00
_cell.angle_gamma   90.00
#
_symmetry.space_group_name_H-M   'P 1'
#
loop_
_entity.id
_entity.type
_entity.pdbx_description
1 polymer ?
#
loop_
_entity_poly.entity_id
_entity_poly.type
_entity_poly.pdbx_seq_one_letter_code
_entity_poly.pdbx_strand_id
1 'polypeptide(L)'
;MQAISLVILNDSNINKYIPLLRQKIFKSISDIKQNISMRNPVIACNYYDAEALERLVASAEELLLMRASIKIYEDEEEITLNMVKNLIKTTEGVAKDRGEMNNLVLNEAEGNNMSFENELHTLYRKITQKVSDMIPVEWGSFYFNGEVKDGEGGVYFFIKL
;
A
#
# COMPACT_ATOMS: atom_id res chain seq x y z
N MET A 1 11.86 6.03 -7.69
CA MET A 1 11.59 5.37 -6.39
C MET A 1 10.19 5.79 -6.02
N GLN A 2 9.23 4.87 -6.04
CA GLN A 2 7.80 5.18 -5.88
C GLN A 2 7.55 5.69 -4.45
N ALA A 3 6.93 6.87 -4.34
CA ALA A 3 6.73 7.54 -3.07
C ALA A 3 5.25 7.77 -2.77
N ILE A 4 4.85 7.48 -1.53
CA ILE A 4 3.54 7.86 -1.01
C ILE A 4 3.72 9.12 -0.16
N SER A 5 2.92 10.14 -0.44
CA SER A 5 3.02 11.43 0.24
C SER A 5 1.68 11.90 0.78
N LEU A 6 1.72 12.50 1.96
CA LEU A 6 0.58 13.11 2.64
C LEU A 6 0.74 14.64 2.59
N VAL A 7 -0.27 15.31 2.07
CA VAL A 7 -0.37 16.77 1.98
C VAL A 7 -1.55 17.23 2.80
N ILE A 8 -1.35 18.28 3.60
CA ILE A 8 -2.44 18.95 4.33
C ILE A 8 -2.80 20.20 3.54
N LEU A 9 -4.07 20.34 3.21
CA LEU A 9 -4.59 21.52 2.56
C LEU A 9 -4.75 22.64 3.58
N ASN A 10 -4.39 23.86 3.15
CA ASN A 10 -4.45 25.03 4.02
C ASN A 10 -5.89 25.26 4.48
N ASP A 11 -6.11 25.25 5.79
CA ASP A 11 -7.39 25.52 6.44
C ASP A 11 -7.18 26.43 7.67
N SER A 12 -8.28 26.89 8.26
CA SER A 12 -8.23 27.76 9.45
C SER A 12 -7.75 27.05 10.73
N ASN A 13 -7.50 25.74 10.69
CA ASN A 13 -7.21 24.89 11.84
C ASN A 13 -5.75 24.43 11.90
N ILE A 14 -4.87 24.85 11.00
CA ILE A 14 -3.45 24.43 10.93
C ILE A 14 -2.76 24.34 12.29
N ASN A 15 -2.95 25.35 13.16
CA ASN A 15 -2.31 25.39 14.47
C ASN A 15 -2.69 24.22 15.40
N LYS A 16 -3.83 23.57 15.16
CA LYS A 16 -4.27 22.38 15.91
C LYS A 16 -3.47 21.14 15.54
N TYR A 17 -3.00 21.04 14.29
CA TYR A 17 -2.33 19.85 13.76
C TYR A 17 -0.82 19.85 14.05
N ILE A 18 -0.23 21.03 14.23
CA ILE A 18 1.22 21.19 14.46
C ILE A 18 1.75 20.35 15.64
N PRO A 19 1.11 20.29 16.82
CA PRO A 19 1.58 19.46 17.92
C PRO A 19 1.66 17.97 17.56
N LEU A 20 0.65 17.46 16.86
CA LEU A 20 0.59 16.08 16.38
C LEU A 20 1.73 15.79 15.40
N LEU A 21 1.87 16.66 14.39
CA LEU A 21 2.88 16.53 13.35
C LEU A 21 4.30 16.62 13.93
N ARG A 22 4.53 17.46 14.94
CA ARG A 22 5.83 17.59 15.61
C ARG A 22 6.24 16.33 16.37
N GLN A 23 5.29 15.59 16.92
CA GLN A 23 5.60 14.34 17.64
C GLN A 23 5.97 13.20 16.70
N LYS A 24 5.42 13.20 15.49
CA LYS A 24 5.55 12.10 14.53
C LYS A 24 6.57 12.35 13.42
N ILE A 25 6.89 13.61 13.15
CA ILE A 25 7.74 14.02 12.04
C ILE A 25 8.97 14.73 12.60
N PHE A 26 10.16 14.26 12.23
CA PHE A 26 11.45 14.88 12.57
C PHE A 26 11.70 16.17 11.74
N LYS A 27 10.74 17.09 11.73
CA LYS A 27 10.80 18.39 11.05
C LYS A 27 10.51 19.52 12.05
N SER A 28 11.06 20.71 11.81
CA SER A 28 10.78 21.85 12.68
C SER A 28 9.33 22.34 12.48
N ILE A 29 8.79 23.07 13.46
CA ILE A 29 7.46 23.71 13.34
C ILE A 29 7.42 24.65 12.13
N SER A 30 8.53 25.36 11.86
CA SER A 30 8.63 26.26 10.71
C SER A 30 8.50 25.48 9.40
N ASP A 31 9.20 24.36 9.27
CA ASP A 31 9.16 23.52 8.07
C ASP A 31 7.76 22.92 7.87
N ILE A 32 7.11 22.49 8.94
CA ILE A 32 5.74 21.96 8.88
C ILE A 32 4.79 23.05 8.36
N LYS A 33 4.85 24.26 8.92
CA LYS A 33 4.01 25.39 8.47
C LYS A 33 4.29 25.76 7.01
N GLN A 34 5.56 25.79 6.62
CA GLN A 34 5.95 26.10 5.25
C GLN A 34 5.43 25.03 4.28
N ASN A 35 5.56 23.74 4.63
CA ASN A 35 5.06 22.65 3.80
C ASN A 35 3.55 22.73 3.61
N ILE A 36 2.79 22.99 4.67
CA ILE A 36 1.33 23.17 4.57
C ILE A 36 0.98 24.38 3.70
N SER A 37 1.67 25.52 3.89
CA SER A 37 1.42 26.75 3.12
C SER A 37 1.70 26.56 1.62
N MET A 38 2.80 25.87 1.30
CA MET A 38 3.22 25.59 -0.08
C MET A 38 2.55 24.35 -0.69
N ARG A 39 1.69 23.64 0.07
CA ARG A 39 1.11 22.34 -0.31
C ARG A 39 2.16 21.27 -0.63
N ASN A 40 3.33 21.36 0.00
CA ASN A 40 4.34 20.33 -0.06
C ASN A 40 3.98 19.17 0.87
N PRO A 41 4.49 17.96 0.58
CA PRO A 41 4.35 16.81 1.48
C PRO A 41 4.81 17.10 2.91
N VAL A 42 3.90 16.90 3.87
CA VAL A 42 4.26 16.92 5.30
C VAL A 42 4.95 15.62 5.69
N ILE A 43 4.44 14.48 5.20
CA ILE A 43 5.00 13.14 5.32
C ILE A 43 5.21 12.61 3.91
N ALA A 44 6.36 11.99 3.65
CA ALA A 44 6.63 11.23 2.44
C ALA A 44 7.39 9.97 2.83
N CYS A 45 7.00 8.83 2.28
CA CYS A 45 7.63 7.55 2.55
C CYS A 45 7.76 6.70 1.28
N ASN A 46 8.66 5.72 1.35
CA ASN A 46 8.81 4.73 0.30
C ASN A 46 7.58 3.83 0.26
N TYR A 47 7.04 3.60 -0.92
CA TYR A 47 5.95 2.65 -1.16
C TYR A 47 6.21 1.26 -0.57
N TYR A 48 7.45 0.79 -0.56
CA TYR A 48 7.80 -0.55 -0.08
C TYR A 48 8.12 -0.62 1.42
N ASP A 49 8.05 0.49 2.15
CA ASP A 49 8.32 0.55 3.60
C ASP A 49 7.00 0.46 4.38
N ALA A 50 6.63 -0.77 4.76
CA ALA A 50 5.38 -1.06 5.46
C ALA A 50 5.23 -0.26 6.78
N GLU A 51 6.28 -0.17 7.58
CA GLU A 51 6.22 0.59 8.85
C GLU A 51 6.01 2.09 8.58
N ALA A 52 6.64 2.63 7.53
CA ALA A 52 6.45 4.02 7.17
C ALA A 52 5.05 4.28 6.62
N LEU A 53 4.48 3.34 5.85
CA LEU A 53 3.08 3.41 5.40
C LEU A 53 2.10 3.37 6.57
N GLU A 54 2.31 2.50 7.56
CA GLU A 54 1.49 2.44 8.78
C GLU A 54 1.51 3.77 9.54
N ARG A 55 2.70 4.36 9.73
CA ARG A 55 2.85 5.67 10.37
C ARG A 55 2.13 6.78 9.59
N LEU A 56 2.17 6.72 8.26
CA LEU A 56 1.46 7.66 7.38
C LEU A 56 -0.06 7.51 7.54
N VAL A 57 -0.58 6.28 7.51
CA VAL A 57 -2.01 5.99 7.68
C VAL A 57 -2.50 6.47 9.05
N ALA A 58 -1.81 6.13 10.14
CA ALA A 58 -2.19 6.56 11.48
C ALA A 58 -2.22 8.08 11.62
N SER A 59 -1.26 8.79 11.00
CA SER A 59 -1.23 10.25 10.99
C SER A 59 -2.39 10.83 10.18
N ALA A 60 -2.70 10.25 9.01
CA ALA A 60 -3.82 10.69 8.17
C ALA A 60 -5.16 10.54 8.89
N GLU A 61 -5.39 9.43 9.59
CA GLU A 61 -6.61 9.19 10.36
C GLU A 61 -6.80 10.18 11.51
N GLU A 62 -5.75 10.45 12.28
CA GLU A 62 -5.80 11.43 13.36
C GLU A 62 -6.08 12.85 12.82
N LEU A 63 -5.45 13.22 11.71
CA LEU A 63 -5.71 14.50 11.04
C LEU A 63 -7.17 14.62 10.59
N LEU A 64 -7.73 13.56 10.00
CA LEU A 64 -9.15 13.50 9.61
C LEU A 64 -10.09 13.61 10.82
N LEU A 65 -9.78 12.95 11.94
CA LEU A 65 -10.54 13.09 13.20
C LEU A 65 -10.53 14.53 13.71
N MET A 66 -9.43 15.25 13.51
CA MET A 66 -9.30 16.67 13.81
C MET A 66 -9.90 17.58 12.72
N ARG A 67 -10.63 17.02 11.75
CA ARG A 67 -11.26 17.70 10.61
C ARG A 67 -10.29 18.43 9.70
N ALA A 68 -9.03 17.97 9.63
CA ALA A 68 -8.06 18.49 8.67
C ALA A 68 -8.47 18.10 7.26
N SER A 69 -8.29 19.02 6.32
CA SER A 69 -8.40 18.72 4.90
C SER A 69 -7.07 18.15 4.41
N ILE A 70 -7.06 16.90 3.96
CA ILE A 70 -5.84 16.19 3.54
C ILE A 70 -5.99 15.61 2.13
N LYS A 71 -4.84 15.42 1.47
CA LYS A 71 -4.70 14.67 0.22
C LYS A 71 -3.52 13.71 0.33
N ILE A 72 -3.61 12.59 -0.39
CA ILE A 72 -2.54 11.61 -0.46
C ILE A 72 -2.19 11.41 -1.93
N TYR A 73 -0.90 11.36 -2.22
CA TYR A 73 -0.40 11.15 -3.58
C TYR A 73 0.52 9.94 -3.64
N GLU A 74 0.39 9.18 -4.71
CA GLU A 74 1.38 8.23 -5.18
C GLU A 74 2.13 8.88 -6.34
N ASP A 75 3.38 9.27 -6.08
CA ASP A 75 4.14 10.16 -6.95
C ASP A 75 3.37 11.46 -7.27
N GLU A 76 2.75 11.56 -8.46
CA GLU A 76 1.96 12.72 -8.88
C GLU A 76 0.44 12.48 -8.87
N GLU A 77 -0.02 11.24 -8.69
CA GLU A 77 -1.43 10.87 -8.77
C GLU A 77 -2.10 10.92 -7.39
N GLU A 78 -3.25 11.60 -7.30
CA GLU A 78 -4.04 11.64 -6.06
C GLU A 78 -4.71 10.29 -5.83
N ILE A 79 -4.42 9.67 -4.68
CA ILE A 79 -4.98 8.39 -4.27
C ILE A 79 -5.80 8.52 -2.99
N THR A 80 -6.60 7.50 -2.70
CA THR A 80 -7.39 7.47 -1.46
C THR A 80 -6.61 6.85 -0.30
N LEU A 81 -6.92 7.27 0.94
CA LEU A 81 -6.37 6.63 2.14
C LEU A 81 -6.70 5.12 2.19
N ASN A 82 -7.85 4.72 1.63
CA ASN A 82 -8.23 3.31 1.58
C ASN A 82 -7.33 2.49 0.63
N MET A 83 -6.86 3.08 -0.47
CA MET A 83 -5.88 2.45 -1.34
C MET A 83 -4.58 2.16 -0.57
N VAL A 84 -4.06 3.13 0.19
CA VAL A 84 -2.85 2.91 1.03
C VAL A 84 -3.05 1.79 2.06
N LYS A 85 -4.20 1.74 2.73
CA LYS A 85 -4.53 0.66 3.68
C LYS A 85 -4.57 -0.71 3.01
N ASN A 86 -5.07 -0.78 1.77
CA ASN A 86 -5.09 -2.02 1.00
C ASN A 86 -3.67 -2.46 0.62
N LEU A 87 -2.76 -1.54 0.31
CA LEU A 87 -1.36 -1.86 0.04
C LEU A 87 -0.68 -2.54 1.23
N ILE A 88 -0.89 -2.00 2.45
CA ILE A 88 -0.37 -2.59 3.69
C ILE A 88 -0.92 -4.01 3.87
N LYS A 89 -2.25 -4.17 3.79
CA LYS A 89 -2.91 -5.47 3.93
C LYS A 89 -2.47 -6.50 2.88
N THR A 90 -2.27 -6.08 1.64
CA THR A 90 -1.76 -6.96 0.58
C THR A 90 -0.34 -7.41 0.91
N THR A 91 0.50 -6.52 1.43
CA THR A 91 1.88 -6.87 1.83
C THR A 91 1.90 -7.86 2.99
N GLU A 92 1.05 -7.66 4.00
CA GLU A 92 0.86 -8.60 5.12
C GLU A 92 0.32 -9.96 4.64
N GLY A 93 -0.67 -9.95 3.75
CA GLY A 93 -1.25 -11.16 3.16
C GLY A 93 -0.22 -11.96 2.38
N VAL A 94 0.56 -11.29 1.52
CA VAL A 94 1.64 -11.93 0.74
C VAL A 94 2.75 -12.44 1.66
N ALA A 95 3.10 -11.74 2.74
CA ALA A 95 4.09 -12.21 3.71
C ALA A 95 3.60 -13.47 4.46
N LYS A 96 2.32 -13.50 4.83
CA LYS A 96 1.68 -14.66 5.45
C LYS A 96 1.64 -15.86 4.48
N ASP A 97 1.16 -15.64 3.26
CA ASP A 97 1.08 -16.68 2.22
C ASP A 97 2.48 -17.23 1.88
N ARG A 98 3.52 -16.38 1.88
CA ARG A 98 4.93 -16.80 1.74
C ARG A 98 5.43 -17.61 2.93
N GLY A 99 5.05 -17.26 4.15
CA GLY A 99 5.40 -18.03 5.35
C GLY A 99 4.78 -19.42 5.34
N GLU A 100 3.52 -19.52 4.91
CA GLU A 100 2.83 -20.79 4.68
C GLU A 100 3.56 -21.60 3.60
N MET A 101 3.93 -20.99 2.46
CA MET A 101 4.75 -21.66 1.43
C MET A 101 6.12 -22.12 1.94
N ASN A 102 6.83 -21.33 2.75
CA ASN A 102 8.14 -21.73 3.28
C ASN A 102 8.02 -22.94 4.22
N ASN A 103 6.99 -23.01 5.05
CA ASN A 103 6.71 -24.19 5.88
C ASN A 103 6.41 -25.41 5.01
N LEU A 104 5.74 -25.23 3.87
CA LEU A 104 5.46 -26.30 2.92
C LEU A 104 6.73 -26.77 2.19
N VAL A 105 7.62 -25.87 1.77
CA VAL A 105 8.93 -26.20 1.18
C VAL A 105 9.85 -26.92 2.17
N LEU A 106 9.80 -26.54 3.46
CA LEU A 106 10.49 -27.28 4.52
C LEU A 106 9.93 -28.71 4.66
N ASN A 107 8.62 -28.90 4.50
CA ASN A 107 8.00 -30.23 4.43
C ASN A 107 8.29 -30.96 3.09
N GLU A 108 8.56 -30.24 1.99
CA GLU A 108 9.01 -30.84 0.71
C GLU A 108 10.39 -31.49 0.82
N ALA A 109 11.30 -30.91 1.61
CA ALA A 109 12.59 -31.53 1.93
C ALA A 109 12.43 -32.91 2.62
N GLU A 110 11.24 -33.17 3.16
CA GLU A 110 10.84 -34.44 3.77
C GLU A 110 10.09 -35.40 2.80
N GLY A 111 9.90 -35.01 1.52
CA GLY A 111 9.65 -35.96 0.42
C GLY A 111 8.21 -36.12 -0.11
N ASN A 112 7.42 -35.04 -0.27
CA ASN A 112 6.05 -35.12 -0.84
C ASN A 112 5.78 -34.13 -2.00
N ASN A 113 6.21 -34.50 -3.22
CA ASN A 113 6.17 -33.66 -4.43
C ASN A 113 4.76 -33.34 -4.99
N MET A 114 3.75 -34.16 -4.68
CA MET A 114 2.39 -33.99 -5.23
C MET A 114 1.53 -32.96 -4.46
N SER A 115 1.95 -32.56 -3.26
CA SER A 115 1.19 -31.62 -2.41
C SER A 115 1.38 -30.17 -2.87
N PHE A 116 2.62 -29.79 -3.19
CA PHE A 116 3.00 -28.42 -3.48
C PHE A 116 2.40 -27.90 -4.79
N GLU A 117 2.50 -28.66 -5.89
CA GLU A 117 1.92 -28.25 -7.17
C GLU A 117 0.40 -28.03 -7.07
N ASN A 118 -0.29 -28.89 -6.29
CA ASN A 118 -1.73 -28.79 -6.06
C ASN A 118 -2.11 -27.57 -5.21
N GLU A 119 -1.30 -27.24 -4.21
CA GLU A 119 -1.50 -26.05 -3.38
C GLU A 119 -1.14 -24.76 -4.13
N LEU A 120 -0.10 -24.78 -4.97
CA LEU A 120 0.26 -23.68 -5.86
C LEU A 120 -0.88 -23.39 -6.85
N HIS A 121 -1.41 -24.44 -7.49
CA HIS A 121 -2.61 -24.34 -8.34
C HIS A 121 -3.84 -23.83 -7.58
N THR A 122 -3.98 -24.19 -6.30
CA THR A 122 -5.06 -23.69 -5.45
C THR A 122 -4.89 -22.20 -5.15
N LEU A 123 -3.66 -21.77 -4.85
CA LEU A 123 -3.33 -20.37 -4.58
C LEU A 123 -3.53 -19.50 -5.83
N TYR A 124 -3.02 -19.93 -6.99
CA TYR A 124 -3.25 -19.25 -8.27
C TYR A 124 -4.73 -19.06 -8.57
N ARG A 125 -5.55 -20.09 -8.30
CA ARG A 125 -7.01 -20.01 -8.49
C ARG A 125 -7.67 -19.03 -7.54
N LYS A 126 -7.27 -19.01 -6.26
CA LYS A 126 -7.78 -18.06 -5.26
C LYS A 126 -7.42 -16.62 -5.62
N ILE A 127 -6.19 -16.37 -6.06
CA ILE A 127 -5.75 -15.05 -6.52
C ILE A 127 -6.57 -14.63 -7.74
N THR A 128 -6.69 -15.50 -8.75
CA THR A 128 -7.45 -15.22 -9.97
C THR A 128 -8.91 -14.90 -9.69
N GLN A 129 -9.56 -15.69 -8.82
CA GLN A 129 -10.96 -15.45 -8.46
C GLN A 129 -11.13 -14.14 -7.71
N LYS A 130 -10.26 -13.86 -6.73
CA LYS A 130 -10.33 -12.64 -5.94
C LYS A 130 -10.07 -11.39 -6.78
N VAL A 131 -9.15 -11.47 -7.74
CA VAL A 131 -8.93 -10.41 -8.74
C VAL A 131 -10.18 -10.25 -9.60
N SER A 132 -10.76 -11.35 -10.11
CA SER A 132 -12.00 -11.32 -10.89
C SER A 132 -13.17 -10.66 -10.15
N ASP A 133 -13.34 -10.97 -8.85
CA ASP A 133 -14.42 -10.44 -8.02
C ASP A 133 -14.23 -8.95 -7.67
N MET A 134 -12.98 -8.46 -7.72
CA MET A 134 -12.64 -7.06 -7.46
C MET A 134 -12.82 -6.15 -8.68
N ILE A 135 -12.98 -6.69 -9.89
CA ILE A 135 -13.17 -5.91 -11.12
C ILE A 135 -14.66 -5.57 -11.27
N PRO A 136 -15.06 -4.28 -11.19
CA PRO A 136 -16.44 -3.87 -11.43
C PRO A 136 -16.84 -4.15 -12.88
N VAL A 137 -18.09 -4.56 -13.11
CA VAL A 137 -18.66 -4.90 -14.44
C VAL A 137 -18.57 -3.76 -15.46
N GLU A 138 -18.33 -2.54 -14.98
CA GLU A 138 -18.24 -1.31 -15.78
C GLU A 138 -16.84 -1.10 -16.41
N TRP A 139 -15.84 -1.90 -16.03
CA TRP A 139 -14.48 -1.76 -16.55
C TRP A 139 -14.33 -2.55 -17.86
N GLY A 140 -14.18 -1.87 -19.00
CA GLY A 140 -14.09 -2.54 -20.32
C GLY A 140 -12.83 -3.38 -20.56
N SER A 141 -11.78 -3.23 -19.74
CA SER A 141 -10.58 -4.07 -19.77
C SER A 141 -9.78 -3.93 -18.47
N PHE A 142 -9.19 -5.03 -17.99
CA PHE A 142 -8.31 -5.08 -16.82
C PHE A 142 -6.95 -5.69 -17.17
N TYR A 143 -5.89 -5.12 -16.60
CA TYR A 143 -4.51 -5.57 -16.77
C TYR A 143 -3.84 -5.69 -15.40
N PHE A 144 -3.17 -6.81 -15.15
CA PHE A 144 -2.31 -6.98 -13.97
C PHE A 144 -0.97 -7.55 -14.40
N ASN A 145 0.10 -6.88 -13.96
CA ASN A 145 1.47 -7.37 -14.09
C ASN A 145 1.97 -7.78 -12.71
N GLY A 146 2.24 -9.06 -12.53
CA GLY A 146 2.90 -9.57 -11.33
C GLY A 146 4.34 -9.92 -11.66
N GLU A 147 5.28 -9.16 -11.12
CA GLU A 147 6.71 -9.49 -11.20
C GLU A 147 7.14 -10.26 -9.94
N VAL A 148 7.89 -11.35 -10.16
CA VAL A 148 8.63 -12.04 -9.10
C VAL A 148 10.04 -11.44 -9.06
N LYS A 149 10.54 -11.22 -7.84
CA LYS A 149 11.81 -10.52 -7.50
C LYS A 149 12.91 -10.61 -8.58
N ASP A 150 13.57 -9.46 -8.77
CA ASP A 150 14.74 -9.25 -9.65
C ASP A 150 14.52 -9.47 -11.15
N GLY A 151 13.26 -9.49 -11.60
CA GLY A 151 12.92 -9.45 -13.03
C GLY A 151 13.10 -10.77 -13.78
N GLU A 152 13.40 -11.87 -13.06
CA GLU A 152 13.62 -13.19 -13.67
C GLU A 152 12.32 -13.94 -14.03
N GLY A 153 11.15 -13.35 -13.74
CA GLY A 153 9.87 -13.87 -14.19
C GLY A 153 8.72 -12.91 -13.90
N GLY A 154 7.85 -12.73 -14.89
CA GLY A 154 6.64 -11.91 -14.79
C GLY A 154 5.45 -12.64 -15.37
N VAL A 155 4.29 -12.51 -14.75
CA VAL A 155 3.02 -13.01 -15.29
C VAL A 155 2.18 -11.82 -15.69
N TYR A 156 1.88 -11.75 -16.99
CA TYR A 156 1.02 -10.74 -17.57
C TYR A 156 -0.37 -11.31 -17.77
N PHE A 157 -1.35 -10.80 -17.04
CA PHE A 157 -2.75 -11.16 -17.22
C PHE A 157 -3.50 -10.02 -17.89
N PHE A 158 -4.17 -10.36 -18.99
CA PHE A 158 -5.08 -9.47 -19.71
C PHE A 158 -6.48 -10.08 -19.71
N ILE A 159 -7.45 -9.31 -19.22
CA ILE A 159 -8.86 -9.67 -19.30
C ILE A 159 -9.59 -8.56 -20.04
N LYS A 160 -10.20 -8.91 -21.16
CA LYS A 160 -11.19 -8.09 -21.86
C LYS A 160 -12.57 -8.62 -21.47
N LEU A 161 -13.38 -7.77 -20.86
CA LEU A 161 -14.75 -8.09 -20.45
C LEU A 161 -15.72 -7.93 -21.63
#